data_AF-A0A6P4Z9S9-F1
#
_entry.id   AF-A0A6P4Z9S9-F1
#
_cell.length_a   1.000
_cell.length_b   1.000
_cell.length_c   1.000
_cell.angle_alpha   90.00
_cell.angle_beta   90.00
_cell.angle_gamma   90.00
#
_symmetry.space_group_name_H-M   'P 1'
#
loop_
_entity.id
_entity.type
_entity.pdbx_description
1 polymer ?
#
loop_
_entity_poly.entity_id
_entity_poly.type
_entity_poly.pdbx_seq_one_letter_code
_entity_poly.pdbx_strand_id
1 'polypeptide(L)'
;MLKGQCGYGWIGYDIYCYKLEAQELPWNNADVECENKGGNLASITNRWENNFIAHLIAKDFNACIANPCQHGRCVNKDGGYKCICSFGWTGQNCQLDINECTRNPCQHGRCVNNDGGYKCTCSLGWTGRNCQQDINECTRNPCQHGRCVNNDGGYKCTCSPGWTEQNCHQAGGFISGWWEYGEHRYKLFTDEVTWDQANTRCKKQGANLASINSREENVFIADLIKNGLQT
;
A
#
# COMPACT_ATOMS: atom_id res chain seq x y z
N MET A 1 -23.79 25.48 47.40
CA MET A 1 -22.85 24.34 47.56
C MET A 1 -23.14 23.37 46.43
N LEU A 2 -22.14 22.99 45.65
CA LEU A 2 -22.29 22.35 44.34
C LEU A 2 -22.84 20.91 44.48
N LYS A 3 -23.92 20.60 43.75
CA LYS A 3 -24.35 19.23 43.46
C LYS A 3 -23.28 18.53 42.61
N GLY A 4 -22.86 17.33 43.03
CA GLY A 4 -22.38 16.27 42.14
C GLY A 4 -20.98 16.44 41.55
N GLN A 5 -19.96 16.00 42.28
CA GLN A 5 -18.74 15.45 41.69
C GLN A 5 -18.36 14.17 42.45
N CYS A 6 -19.14 13.11 42.23
CA CYS A 6 -18.68 11.78 42.61
C CYS A 6 -17.51 11.38 41.69
N GLY A 7 -16.53 10.65 42.22
CA GLY A 7 -15.40 10.15 41.43
C GLY A 7 -15.84 9.19 40.32
N TYR A 8 -14.94 8.92 39.36
CA TYR A 8 -15.23 8.00 38.27
C TYR A 8 -15.77 6.64 38.78
N GLY A 9 -16.93 6.22 38.27
CA GLY A 9 -17.59 4.97 38.67
C GLY A 9 -18.50 5.05 39.90
N TRP A 10 -18.75 6.23 40.46
CA TRP A 10 -19.69 6.47 41.56
C TRP A 10 -20.93 7.25 41.09
N ILE A 11 -22.08 6.97 41.68
CA ILE A 11 -23.40 7.51 41.31
C ILE A 11 -23.90 8.42 42.43
N GLY A 12 -24.10 9.71 42.13
CA GLY A 12 -24.55 10.68 43.14
C GLY A 12 -26.05 10.62 43.41
N TYR A 13 -26.43 10.70 44.68
CA TYR A 13 -27.79 10.98 45.13
C TYR A 13 -27.74 11.85 46.39
N ASP A 14 -28.38 13.01 46.31
CA ASP A 14 -28.30 14.09 47.30
C ASP A 14 -26.84 14.51 47.59
N ILE A 15 -26.36 14.32 48.83
CA ILE A 15 -24.98 14.59 49.24
C ILE A 15 -24.09 13.33 49.23
N TYR A 16 -24.63 12.18 48.85
CA TYR A 16 -23.95 10.89 48.90
C TYR A 16 -23.58 10.38 47.50
N CYS A 17 -22.59 9.49 47.47
CA CYS A 17 -22.15 8.78 46.28
C CYS A 17 -22.27 7.27 46.53
N TYR A 18 -22.93 6.55 45.63
CA TYR A 18 -23.18 5.12 45.70
C TYR A 18 -22.43 4.39 44.59
N LYS A 19 -22.02 3.16 44.85
CA LYS A 19 -21.41 2.29 43.86
C LYS A 19 -21.91 0.87 44.05
N LEU A 20 -22.36 0.26 42.96
CA LEU A 20 -22.73 -1.15 42.94
C LEU A 20 -21.51 -1.96 42.50
N GLU A 21 -21.18 -2.99 43.26
CA GLU A 21 -20.07 -3.90 42.96
C GLU A 21 -20.65 -5.26 42.53
N ALA A 22 -20.18 -5.78 41.41
CA ALA A 22 -20.67 -7.05 40.83
C ALA A 22 -20.03 -8.28 41.50
N GLN A 23 -19.02 -8.10 42.35
CA GLN A 23 -18.31 -9.18 43.03
C GLN A 23 -19.07 -9.64 44.27
N GLU A 24 -19.43 -10.93 44.33
CA GLU A 24 -19.99 -11.53 45.54
C GLU A 24 -18.88 -11.77 46.58
N LEU A 25 -19.01 -11.13 47.74
CA LEU A 25 -18.07 -11.24 48.85
C LEU A 25 -18.80 -11.61 50.15
N PRO A 26 -18.18 -12.39 51.06
CA PRO A 26 -18.64 -12.50 52.44
C PRO A 26 -18.71 -11.11 53.10
N TRP A 27 -19.66 -10.90 54.01
CA TRP A 27 -19.96 -9.58 54.59
C TRP A 27 -18.72 -8.84 55.13
N ASN A 28 -17.86 -9.52 55.89
CA ASN A 28 -16.62 -8.94 56.43
C ASN A 28 -15.65 -8.44 55.34
N ASN A 29 -15.63 -9.10 54.18
CA ASN A 29 -14.75 -8.74 53.08
C ASN A 29 -15.34 -7.58 52.25
N ALA A 30 -16.67 -7.48 52.19
CA ALA A 30 -17.34 -6.39 51.50
C ALA A 30 -17.12 -5.04 52.20
N ASP A 31 -17.11 -5.02 53.53
CA ASP A 31 -16.85 -3.81 54.33
C ASP A 31 -15.45 -3.24 54.05
N VAL A 32 -14.43 -4.10 54.16
CA VAL A 32 -13.02 -3.75 53.87
C VAL A 32 -12.84 -3.28 52.42
N GLU A 33 -13.53 -3.90 51.47
CA GLU A 33 -13.46 -3.51 50.06
C GLU A 33 -14.07 -2.12 49.81
N CYS A 34 -15.18 -1.77 50.50
CA CYS A 34 -15.75 -0.43 50.45
C CYS A 34 -14.80 0.62 51.03
N GLU A 35 -14.14 0.31 52.15
CA GLU A 35 -13.13 1.19 52.76
C GLU A 35 -11.93 1.43 51.85
N ASN A 36 -11.40 0.37 51.20
CA ASN A 36 -10.31 0.47 50.23
C ASN A 36 -10.62 1.38 49.04
N LYS A 37 -11.90 1.52 48.70
CA LYS A 37 -12.39 2.39 47.61
C LYS A 37 -12.74 3.82 48.07
N GLY A 38 -12.48 4.14 49.35
CA GLY A 38 -12.72 5.47 49.92
C GLY A 38 -14.18 5.73 50.31
N GLY A 39 -14.93 4.67 50.62
CA GLY A 39 -16.31 4.75 51.09
C GLY A 39 -16.60 3.75 52.22
N ASN A 40 -17.86 3.42 52.39
CA ASN A 40 -18.37 2.47 53.39
C ASN A 40 -19.59 1.74 52.82
N LEU A 41 -20.01 0.65 53.47
CA LEU A 41 -21.26 -0.03 53.10
C LEU A 41 -22.43 0.97 53.15
N ALA A 42 -23.29 0.89 52.13
CA ALA A 42 -24.41 1.81 51.98
C ALA A 42 -25.37 1.70 53.17
N SER A 43 -25.62 2.83 53.85
CA SER A 43 -26.56 2.93 54.95
C SER A 43 -27.80 3.68 54.48
N ILE A 44 -28.94 2.99 54.42
CA ILE A 44 -30.18 3.55 53.88
C ILE A 44 -30.91 4.33 54.98
N THR A 45 -31.00 5.64 54.83
CA THR A 45 -31.55 6.55 55.86
C THR A 45 -33.01 6.91 55.63
N ASN A 46 -33.53 6.77 54.41
CA ASN A 46 -34.90 7.16 54.09
C ASN A 46 -35.50 6.38 52.90
N ARG A 47 -36.82 6.49 52.71
CA ARG A 47 -37.55 5.79 51.65
C ARG A 47 -37.13 6.21 50.24
N TRP A 48 -36.71 7.44 50.04
CA TRP A 48 -36.28 7.94 48.73
C TRP A 48 -34.92 7.36 48.34
N GLU A 49 -33.99 7.30 49.31
CA GLU A 49 -32.72 6.59 49.18
C GLU A 49 -32.93 5.09 48.93
N ASN A 50 -33.85 4.45 49.65
CA ASN A 50 -34.23 3.07 49.41
C ASN A 50 -34.76 2.85 47.98
N ASN A 51 -35.66 3.72 47.51
CA ASN A 51 -36.19 3.64 46.15
C ASN A 51 -35.12 3.90 45.09
N PHE A 52 -34.19 4.81 45.36
CA PHE A 52 -33.06 5.10 44.48
C PHE A 52 -32.14 3.87 44.37
N ILE A 53 -31.72 3.29 45.48
CA ILE A 53 -30.90 2.07 45.50
C ILE A 53 -31.65 0.90 44.87
N ALA A 54 -32.94 0.72 45.16
CA ALA A 54 -33.76 -0.29 44.51
C ALA A 54 -33.86 -0.08 42.99
N HIS A 55 -33.93 1.17 42.52
CA HIS A 55 -33.88 1.48 41.09
C HIS A 55 -32.51 1.19 40.48
N LEU A 56 -31.41 1.45 41.21
CA LEU A 56 -30.06 1.10 40.77
C LEU A 56 -29.86 -0.42 40.68
N ILE A 57 -30.43 -1.19 41.62
CA ILE A 57 -30.36 -2.67 41.62
C ILE A 57 -31.27 -3.26 40.54
N ALA A 58 -32.46 -2.68 40.33
CA ALA A 58 -33.47 -3.19 39.39
C ALA A 58 -33.18 -2.80 37.93
N LYS A 59 -32.31 -1.83 37.68
CA LYS A 59 -31.96 -1.37 36.34
C LYS A 59 -30.56 -1.86 36.00
N ASP A 60 -30.49 -2.83 35.09
CA ASP A 60 -29.27 -3.20 34.37
C ASP A 60 -28.49 -1.93 34.01
N PHE A 61 -27.40 -1.66 34.74
CA PHE A 61 -26.61 -0.44 34.57
C PHE A 61 -26.07 -0.47 33.15
N ASN A 62 -26.55 0.43 32.29
CA ASN A 62 -26.07 0.48 30.92
C ASN A 62 -24.63 0.99 30.89
N ALA A 63 -23.68 0.06 30.99
CA ALA A 63 -22.26 0.34 31.04
C ALA A 63 -21.75 0.95 29.72
N CYS A 64 -22.55 0.95 28.65
CA CYS A 64 -22.24 1.67 27.42
C CYS A 64 -22.41 3.19 27.51
N ILE A 65 -23.07 3.73 28.54
CA ILE A 65 -23.20 5.19 28.73
C ILE A 65 -21.83 5.86 28.84
N ALA A 66 -20.83 5.16 29.38
CA ALA A 66 -19.46 5.67 29.51
C ALA A 66 -18.65 5.64 28.20
N ASN A 67 -19.24 5.16 27.10
CA ASN A 67 -18.57 4.94 25.81
C ASN A 67 -17.20 4.23 25.94
N PRO A 68 -17.16 3.02 26.54
CA PRO A 68 -15.90 2.36 26.82
C PRO A 68 -15.16 1.85 25.57
N CYS A 69 -15.86 1.65 24.45
CA CYS A 69 -15.27 1.14 23.22
C CYS A 69 -14.68 2.27 22.36
N GLN A 70 -13.39 2.18 22.01
CA GLN A 70 -12.72 3.18 21.18
C GLN A 70 -13.08 3.00 19.70
N HIS A 71 -12.83 1.81 19.14
CA HIS A 71 -13.08 1.50 17.73
C HIS A 71 -14.07 0.34 17.58
N GLY A 72 -15.29 0.52 18.07
CA GLY A 72 -16.31 -0.53 18.00
C GLY A 72 -17.65 -0.13 18.58
N ARG A 73 -18.59 -1.09 18.55
CA ARG A 73 -19.93 -0.92 19.11
C ARG A 73 -19.98 -1.51 20.52
N CYS A 74 -20.43 -0.71 21.48
CA CYS A 74 -20.71 -1.20 22.82
C CYS A 74 -22.04 -1.96 22.88
N VAL A 75 -22.06 -3.07 23.62
CA VAL A 75 -23.24 -3.86 23.94
C VAL A 75 -23.34 -4.00 25.45
N ASN A 76 -24.46 -3.54 26.03
CA ASN A 76 -24.72 -3.73 27.45
C ASN A 76 -24.92 -5.20 27.78
N LYS A 77 -24.43 -5.64 28.93
CA LYS A 77 -24.58 -7.00 29.43
C LYS A 77 -24.88 -6.97 30.92
N ASP A 78 -25.61 -7.97 31.40
CA ASP A 78 -25.81 -8.15 32.85
C ASP A 78 -24.44 -8.20 33.54
N GLY A 79 -24.18 -7.24 34.44
CA GLY A 79 -22.91 -7.12 35.14
C GLY A 79 -21.78 -6.39 34.38
N GLY A 80 -22.03 -5.75 33.22
CA GLY A 80 -21.01 -4.93 32.53
C GLY A 80 -21.30 -4.61 31.06
N TYR A 81 -20.25 -4.67 30.23
CA TYR A 81 -20.35 -4.40 28.79
C TYR A 81 -19.46 -5.34 27.97
N LYS A 82 -19.75 -5.41 26.67
CA LYS A 82 -18.87 -6.02 25.68
C LYS A 82 -18.71 -5.09 24.48
N CYS A 83 -17.47 -4.86 24.06
CA CYS A 83 -17.21 -4.19 22.80
C CYS A 83 -17.18 -5.19 21.65
N ILE A 84 -17.87 -4.86 20.56
CA ILE A 84 -17.75 -5.54 19.27
C ILE A 84 -16.88 -4.64 18.40
N CYS A 85 -15.62 -5.06 18.20
CA CYS A 85 -14.64 -4.25 17.50
C CYS A 85 -14.94 -4.16 16.01
N SER A 86 -14.69 -2.97 15.47
CA SER A 86 -14.66 -2.73 14.03
C SER A 86 -13.52 -3.54 13.40
N PHE A 87 -13.58 -3.74 12.09
CA PHE A 87 -12.49 -4.39 11.34
C PHE A 87 -11.17 -3.66 11.61
N GLY A 88 -10.09 -4.43 11.80
CA GLY A 88 -8.75 -3.90 12.11
C GLY A 88 -8.49 -3.63 13.60
N TRP A 89 -9.45 -3.86 14.50
CA TRP A 89 -9.29 -3.56 15.93
C TRP A 89 -9.55 -4.77 16.84
N THR A 90 -8.86 -4.80 17.97
CA THR A 90 -8.96 -5.85 19.00
C THR A 90 -8.75 -5.30 20.42
N GLY A 91 -8.78 -6.18 21.41
CA GLY A 91 -8.75 -5.84 22.83
C GLY A 91 -10.14 -5.65 23.43
N GLN A 92 -10.20 -5.61 24.77
CA GLN A 92 -11.47 -5.52 25.51
C GLN A 92 -12.30 -4.30 25.11
N ASN A 93 -11.64 -3.19 24.82
CA ASN A 93 -12.24 -1.89 24.48
C ASN A 93 -11.99 -1.49 23.03
N CYS A 94 -11.54 -2.43 22.19
CA CYS A 94 -11.17 -2.17 20.78
C CYS A 94 -10.09 -1.08 20.66
N GLN A 95 -9.17 -1.06 21.62
CA GLN A 95 -8.10 -0.08 21.72
C GLN A 95 -6.81 -0.52 21.04
N LEU A 96 -6.71 -1.80 20.67
CA LEU A 96 -5.51 -2.37 20.07
C LEU A 96 -5.72 -2.49 18.56
N ASP A 97 -4.82 -1.89 17.80
CA ASP A 97 -4.77 -2.07 16.36
C ASP A 97 -4.27 -3.48 16.00
N ILE A 98 -4.87 -4.09 14.97
CA ILE A 98 -4.44 -5.38 14.42
C ILE A 98 -3.40 -5.11 13.36
N ASN A 99 -2.20 -5.66 13.53
CA ASN A 99 -1.20 -5.59 12.47
C ASN A 99 -1.50 -6.58 11.33
N GLU A 100 -2.20 -6.14 10.27
CA GLU A 100 -2.53 -7.02 9.14
C GLU A 100 -1.31 -7.43 8.31
N CYS A 101 -0.20 -6.68 8.39
CA CYS A 101 1.01 -7.02 7.66
C CYS A 101 1.64 -8.35 8.10
N THR A 102 1.30 -8.85 9.30
CA THR A 102 1.72 -10.19 9.77
C THR A 102 1.24 -11.33 8.87
N ARG A 103 0.20 -11.11 8.06
CA ARG A 103 -0.33 -12.09 7.09
C ARG A 103 0.24 -11.93 5.69
N ASN A 104 1.17 -11.00 5.48
CA ASN A 104 1.77 -10.68 4.17
C ASN A 104 0.72 -10.46 3.07
N PRO A 105 -0.21 -9.49 3.22
CA PRO A 105 -1.28 -9.27 2.26
C PRO A 105 -0.81 -8.70 0.91
N CYS A 106 0.37 -8.07 0.86
CA CYS A 106 0.93 -7.47 -0.35
C CYS A 106 1.72 -8.51 -1.15
N GLN A 107 1.37 -8.73 -2.42
CA GLN A 107 2.05 -9.69 -3.30
C GLN A 107 3.39 -9.14 -3.82
N HIS A 108 3.36 -8.00 -4.50
CA HIS A 108 4.55 -7.37 -5.09
C HIS A 108 4.80 -5.97 -4.51
N GLY A 109 5.06 -5.89 -3.20
CA GLY A 109 5.30 -4.62 -2.55
C GLY A 109 5.56 -4.73 -1.05
N ARG A 110 5.75 -3.57 -0.42
CA ARG A 110 5.95 -3.47 1.04
C ARG A 110 4.63 -3.19 1.73
N CYS A 111 4.30 -4.00 2.74
CA CYS A 111 3.16 -3.73 3.61
C CYS A 111 3.52 -2.67 4.67
N VAL A 112 2.61 -1.74 4.90
CA VAL A 112 2.66 -0.75 5.97
C VAL A 112 1.38 -0.85 6.77
N ASN A 113 1.52 -1.14 8.07
CA ASN A 113 0.40 -1.18 8.98
C ASN A 113 -0.06 0.24 9.32
N ASN A 114 -1.37 0.45 9.39
CA ASN A 114 -2.00 1.71 9.74
C ASN A 114 -3.09 1.45 10.78
N ASP A 115 -3.54 2.48 11.49
CA ASP A 115 -4.63 2.34 12.44
C ASP A 115 -5.93 1.88 11.72
N GLY A 116 -6.42 0.69 12.09
CA GLY A 116 -7.60 0.04 11.55
C GLY A 116 -7.43 -0.62 10.18
N GLY A 117 -6.20 -0.80 9.69
CA GLY A 117 -5.95 -1.47 8.42
C GLY A 117 -4.50 -1.41 7.92
N TYR A 118 -4.31 -1.65 6.63
CA TYR A 118 -2.97 -1.64 6.04
C TYR A 118 -2.96 -0.97 4.66
N LYS A 119 -1.77 -0.59 4.23
CA LYS A 119 -1.50 -0.11 2.88
C LYS A 119 -0.33 -0.87 2.29
N CYS A 120 -0.47 -1.29 1.04
CA CYS A 120 0.65 -1.79 0.26
C CYS A 120 1.29 -0.64 -0.54
N THR A 121 2.61 -0.51 -0.43
CA THR A 121 3.42 0.30 -1.35
C THR A 121 3.97 -0.64 -2.40
N CYS A 122 3.41 -0.57 -3.61
CA CYS A 122 3.76 -1.48 -4.70
C CYS A 122 5.16 -1.20 -5.25
N SER A 123 5.85 -2.29 -5.60
CA SER A 123 7.09 -2.22 -6.37
C SER A 123 6.81 -1.65 -7.77
N LEU A 124 7.85 -1.15 -8.44
CA LEU A 124 7.76 -0.72 -9.83
C LEU A 124 7.15 -1.84 -10.70
N GLY A 125 6.27 -1.47 -11.62
CA GLY A 125 5.55 -2.40 -12.49
C GLY A 125 4.28 -3.02 -11.89
N TRP A 126 3.94 -2.74 -10.62
CA TRP A 126 2.77 -3.35 -9.96
C TRP A 126 1.78 -2.31 -9.42
N THR A 127 0.50 -2.68 -9.39
CA THR A 127 -0.62 -1.87 -8.92
C THR A 127 -1.72 -2.71 -8.25
N GLY A 128 -2.79 -2.05 -7.80
CA GLY A 128 -3.89 -2.65 -7.06
C GLY A 128 -3.70 -2.60 -5.54
N ARG A 129 -4.77 -2.86 -4.77
CA ARG A 129 -4.78 -2.76 -3.30
C ARG A 129 -3.69 -3.58 -2.62
N ASN A 130 -3.40 -4.76 -3.17
CA ASN A 130 -2.42 -5.72 -2.66
C ASN A 130 -1.22 -5.89 -3.60
N CYS A 131 -1.02 -4.97 -4.55
CA CYS A 131 0.03 -5.06 -5.56
C CYS A 131 -0.02 -6.36 -6.38
N GLN A 132 -1.25 -6.81 -6.66
CA GLN A 132 -1.53 -8.07 -7.36
C GLN A 132 -1.73 -7.90 -8.87
N GLN A 133 -1.78 -6.65 -9.34
CA GLN A 133 -2.04 -6.34 -10.74
C GLN A 133 -0.75 -5.86 -11.39
N ASP A 134 -0.36 -6.52 -12.47
CA ASP A 134 0.73 -6.09 -13.31
C ASP A 134 0.34 -4.83 -14.12
N ILE A 135 1.26 -3.88 -14.25
CA ILE A 135 1.07 -2.69 -15.07
C ILE A 135 1.51 -3.01 -16.48
N ASN A 136 0.63 -2.83 -17.46
CA ASN A 136 1.02 -2.97 -18.85
C ASN A 136 1.77 -1.72 -19.36
N GLU A 137 3.11 -1.69 -19.29
CA GLU A 137 3.88 -0.53 -19.74
C GLU A 137 3.81 -0.30 -21.25
N CYS A 138 3.50 -1.33 -22.04
CA CYS A 138 3.37 -1.20 -23.50
C CYS A 138 2.24 -0.25 -23.92
N THR A 139 1.27 0.02 -23.05
CA THR A 139 0.21 1.04 -23.30
C THR A 139 0.75 2.45 -23.51
N ARG A 140 1.98 2.73 -23.04
CA ARG A 140 2.65 4.02 -23.24
C ARG A 140 3.60 4.05 -24.44
N ASN A 141 3.66 2.96 -25.22
CA ASN A 141 4.56 2.79 -26.36
C ASN A 141 6.04 3.14 -26.03
N PRO A 142 6.67 2.46 -25.04
CA PRO A 142 8.02 2.79 -24.61
C PRO A 142 9.10 2.42 -25.65
N CYS A 143 8.81 1.49 -26.56
CA CYS A 143 9.72 1.07 -27.62
C CYS A 143 9.58 1.99 -28.84
N GLN A 144 10.64 2.72 -29.20
CA GLN A 144 10.59 3.63 -30.35
C GLN A 144 10.64 2.88 -31.69
N HIS A 145 11.66 2.04 -31.87
CA HIS A 145 11.89 1.28 -33.10
C HIS A 145 11.88 -0.23 -32.80
N GLY A 146 10.74 -0.74 -32.35
CA GLY A 146 10.60 -2.15 -32.03
C GLY A 146 9.22 -2.54 -31.53
N ARG A 147 9.04 -3.83 -31.24
CA ARG A 147 7.81 -4.36 -30.66
C ARG A 147 7.92 -4.42 -29.13
N CYS A 148 6.95 -3.82 -28.45
CA CYS A 148 6.83 -3.95 -27.00
C CYS A 148 6.16 -5.27 -26.61
N VAL A 149 6.71 -5.93 -25.59
CA VAL A 149 6.12 -7.10 -24.95
C VAL A 149 6.03 -6.83 -23.45
N ASN A 150 4.82 -6.90 -22.92
CA ASN A 150 4.57 -6.76 -21.49
C ASN A 150 4.97 -8.03 -20.75
N ASN A 151 5.62 -7.89 -19.60
CA ASN A 151 6.06 -8.97 -18.73
C ASN A 151 5.62 -8.66 -17.28
N ASP A 152 5.65 -9.66 -16.41
CA ASP A 152 5.34 -9.42 -15.01
C ASP A 152 6.37 -8.46 -14.37
N GLY A 153 5.90 -7.31 -13.91
CA GLY A 153 6.67 -6.25 -13.28
C GLY A 153 7.46 -5.36 -14.23
N GLY A 154 7.21 -5.42 -15.54
CA GLY A 154 7.90 -4.57 -16.50
C GLY A 154 7.68 -4.94 -17.96
N TYR A 155 8.53 -4.45 -18.86
CA TYR A 155 8.41 -4.72 -20.28
C TYR A 155 9.75 -5.01 -20.93
N LYS A 156 9.68 -5.59 -22.13
CA LYS A 156 10.83 -5.81 -22.99
C LYS A 156 10.53 -5.30 -24.40
N CYS A 157 11.44 -4.53 -24.96
CA CYS A 157 11.41 -4.21 -26.37
C CYS A 157 12.18 -5.25 -27.19
N THR A 158 11.56 -5.70 -28.28
CA THR A 158 12.26 -6.44 -29.35
C THR A 158 12.56 -5.43 -30.44
N CYS A 159 13.80 -4.97 -30.51
CA CYS A 159 14.19 -3.92 -31.44
C CYS A 159 14.17 -4.41 -32.89
N SER A 160 13.74 -3.51 -33.77
CA SER A 160 13.95 -3.67 -35.20
C SER A 160 15.45 -3.72 -35.50
N PRO A 161 15.87 -4.39 -36.58
CA PRO A 161 17.29 -4.51 -36.89
C PRO A 161 17.97 -3.13 -37.01
N GLY A 162 19.20 -3.02 -36.49
CA GLY A 162 19.93 -1.76 -36.44
C GLY A 162 19.55 -0.83 -35.28
N TRP A 163 18.63 -1.22 -34.40
CA TRP A 163 18.29 -0.50 -33.16
C TRP A 163 18.63 -1.33 -31.92
N THR A 164 19.12 -0.67 -30.88
CA THR A 164 19.60 -1.25 -29.63
C THR A 164 19.12 -0.43 -28.43
N GLU A 165 19.59 -0.81 -27.24
CA GLU A 165 19.14 -0.31 -25.94
C GLU A 165 17.74 -0.78 -25.52
N GLN A 166 17.43 -0.63 -24.23
CA GLN A 166 16.19 -1.12 -23.62
C GLN A 166 14.92 -0.67 -24.35
N ASN A 167 14.94 0.54 -24.92
CA ASN A 167 13.77 1.18 -25.56
C ASN A 167 13.91 1.33 -27.09
N CYS A 168 14.93 0.72 -27.70
CA CYS A 168 15.20 0.80 -29.14
C CYS A 168 15.32 2.26 -29.64
N HIS A 169 15.91 3.13 -28.82
CA HIS A 169 16.07 4.56 -29.13
C HIS A 169 17.44 4.89 -29.72
N GLN A 170 18.36 3.92 -29.70
CA GLN A 170 19.72 4.09 -30.19
C GLN A 170 19.93 3.18 -31.38
N ALA A 171 20.50 3.69 -32.47
CA ALA A 171 20.96 2.83 -33.55
C ALA A 171 22.16 1.99 -33.06
N GLY A 172 22.12 0.68 -33.29
CA GLY A 172 23.14 -0.27 -32.85
C GLY A 172 24.54 0.13 -33.30
N GLY A 173 25.39 0.35 -32.30
CA GLY A 173 26.85 0.37 -32.32
C GLY A 173 27.52 0.85 -33.60
N PHE A 174 27.87 2.13 -33.64
CA PHE A 174 28.95 2.64 -34.48
C PHE A 174 30.29 2.04 -34.01
N ILE A 175 30.72 0.90 -34.55
CA ILE A 175 32.06 0.37 -34.28
C ILE A 175 33.01 1.00 -35.29
N SER A 176 33.82 1.96 -34.84
CA SER A 176 34.92 2.52 -35.63
C SER A 176 34.50 3.05 -37.02
N GLY A 177 33.33 3.69 -37.16
CA GLY A 177 32.86 4.18 -38.46
C GLY A 177 31.89 3.27 -39.19
N TRP A 178 31.38 2.21 -38.57
CA TRP A 178 30.50 1.21 -39.21
C TRP A 178 29.22 1.00 -38.42
N TRP A 179 28.09 0.94 -39.10
CA TRP A 179 26.77 0.61 -38.58
C TRP A 179 26.46 -0.87 -38.80
N GLU A 180 25.85 -1.55 -37.84
CA GLU A 180 25.56 -2.98 -37.93
C GLU A 180 24.08 -3.26 -38.25
N TYR A 181 23.81 -4.20 -39.16
CA TYR A 181 22.47 -4.71 -39.45
C TYR A 181 22.55 -6.19 -39.85
N GLY A 182 21.87 -7.05 -39.10
CA GLY A 182 21.99 -8.51 -39.26
C GLY A 182 23.42 -8.99 -38.99
N GLU A 183 24.00 -9.75 -39.93
CA GLU A 183 25.41 -10.16 -39.93
C GLU A 183 26.33 -9.19 -40.71
N HIS A 184 25.78 -8.06 -41.18
CA HIS A 184 26.47 -7.12 -42.06
C HIS A 184 26.83 -5.82 -41.36
N ARG A 185 27.86 -5.15 -41.88
CA ARG A 185 28.33 -3.84 -41.43
C ARG A 185 28.35 -2.87 -42.60
N TYR A 186 27.83 -1.68 -42.38
CA TYR A 186 27.62 -0.63 -43.39
C TYR A 186 28.42 0.60 -43.01
N LYS A 187 28.88 1.36 -43.99
CA LYS A 187 29.56 2.64 -43.78
C LYS A 187 29.15 3.62 -44.85
N LEU A 188 28.58 4.74 -44.42
CA LEU A 188 28.24 5.85 -45.27
C LEU A 188 29.47 6.74 -45.51
N PHE A 189 29.71 7.09 -46.77
CA PHE A 189 30.64 8.15 -47.17
C PHE A 189 29.82 9.29 -47.75
N THR A 190 30.08 10.53 -47.33
CA THR A 190 29.32 11.73 -47.74
C THR A 190 29.95 12.50 -48.89
N ASP A 191 31.14 12.08 -49.35
CA ASP A 191 31.85 12.74 -50.45
C ASP A 191 31.21 12.37 -51.81
N GLU A 192 31.03 13.35 -52.70
CA GLU A 192 30.60 13.11 -54.07
C GLU A 192 31.75 12.54 -54.90
N VAL A 193 31.58 11.30 -55.38
CA VAL A 193 32.57 10.58 -56.18
C VAL A 193 31.88 9.78 -57.27
N THR A 194 32.64 9.40 -58.31
CA THR A 194 32.15 8.46 -59.33
C THR A 194 31.99 7.05 -58.76
N TRP A 195 31.22 6.20 -59.45
CA TRP A 195 30.98 4.81 -59.03
C TRP A 195 32.27 4.01 -58.84
N ASP A 196 33.23 4.15 -59.76
CA ASP A 196 34.52 3.44 -59.69
C ASP A 196 35.38 3.90 -58.51
N GLN A 197 35.37 5.21 -58.22
CA GLN A 197 36.06 5.77 -57.05
C GLN A 197 35.44 5.29 -55.74
N ALA A 198 34.10 5.23 -55.66
CA ALA A 198 33.38 4.67 -54.53
C ALA A 198 33.73 3.19 -54.31
N ASN A 199 33.66 2.37 -55.37
CA ASN A 199 33.98 0.95 -55.32
C ASN A 199 35.43 0.70 -54.86
N THR A 200 36.37 1.49 -55.39
CA THR A 200 37.79 1.42 -54.98
C THR A 200 37.95 1.77 -53.50
N ARG A 201 37.21 2.76 -52.99
CA ARG A 201 37.26 3.18 -51.58
C ARG A 201 36.71 2.12 -50.64
N CYS A 202 35.58 1.48 -50.99
CA CYS A 202 35.04 0.35 -50.24
C CYS A 202 36.06 -0.79 -50.14
N LYS A 203 36.67 -1.16 -51.28
CA LYS A 203 37.70 -2.21 -51.32
C LYS A 203 38.93 -1.90 -50.46
N LYS A 204 39.39 -0.64 -50.42
CA LYS A 204 40.49 -0.19 -49.53
C LYS A 204 40.19 -0.37 -48.05
N GLN A 205 38.91 -0.39 -47.67
CA GLN A 205 38.45 -0.59 -46.29
C GLN A 205 38.12 -2.07 -46.00
N GLY A 206 38.44 -2.99 -46.92
CA GLY A 206 38.11 -4.41 -46.76
C GLY A 206 36.63 -4.73 -46.96
N ALA A 207 35.88 -3.86 -47.65
CA ALA A 207 34.44 -4.01 -47.88
C ALA A 207 34.09 -3.93 -49.38
N ASN A 208 32.82 -4.17 -49.70
CA ASN A 208 32.26 -3.96 -51.03
C ASN A 208 31.20 -2.86 -50.99
N LEU A 209 30.77 -2.39 -52.16
CA LEU A 209 29.55 -1.57 -52.26
C LEU A 209 28.37 -2.36 -51.69
N ALA A 210 27.48 -1.67 -50.96
CA ALA A 210 26.33 -2.30 -50.33
C ALA A 210 25.41 -2.94 -51.37
N SER A 211 25.01 -4.18 -51.11
CA SER A 211 24.00 -4.92 -51.87
C SER A 211 22.75 -5.05 -51.02
N ILE A 212 21.59 -4.65 -51.52
CA ILE A 212 20.33 -4.70 -50.78
C ILE A 212 19.60 -6.00 -51.11
N ASN A 213 19.43 -6.87 -50.12
CA ASN A 213 18.88 -8.22 -50.31
C ASN A 213 17.51 -8.42 -49.62
N SER A 214 17.06 -7.47 -48.81
CA SER A 214 15.74 -7.50 -48.17
C SER A 214 15.08 -6.13 -48.10
N ARG A 215 13.76 -6.13 -47.88
CA ARG A 215 12.99 -4.90 -47.70
C ARG A 215 13.43 -4.18 -46.43
N GLU A 216 13.70 -4.92 -45.37
CA GLU A 216 14.09 -4.43 -44.07
C GLU A 216 15.50 -3.79 -44.12
N GLU A 217 16.42 -4.38 -44.90
CA GLU A 217 17.76 -3.83 -45.15
C GLU A 217 17.68 -2.53 -45.96
N ASN A 218 16.80 -2.46 -46.96
CA ASN A 218 16.56 -1.23 -47.72
C ASN A 218 16.08 -0.09 -46.81
N VAL A 219 15.16 -0.39 -45.89
CA VAL A 219 14.64 0.59 -44.91
C VAL A 219 15.77 1.07 -44.00
N PHE A 220 16.58 0.15 -43.47
CA PHE A 220 17.71 0.51 -42.62
C PHE A 220 18.72 1.42 -43.35
N ILE A 221 19.13 1.08 -44.57
CA ILE A 221 20.08 1.91 -45.34
C ILE A 221 19.47 3.28 -45.67
N ALA A 222 18.18 3.34 -46.02
CA ALA A 222 17.50 4.61 -46.26
C ALA A 222 17.49 5.51 -45.01
N ASP A 223 17.23 4.93 -43.82
CA ASP A 223 17.27 5.66 -42.55
C ASP A 223 18.70 6.09 -42.19
N LEU A 224 19.71 5.26 -42.48
CA LEU A 224 21.12 5.64 -42.31
C LEU A 224 21.50 6.84 -43.19
N ILE A 225 21.08 6.87 -44.45
CA ILE A 225 21.36 7.98 -45.36
C ILE A 225 20.66 9.26 -44.89
N LYS A 226 19.42 9.14 -44.43
CA LYS A 226 18.63 10.28 -43.97
C LYS A 226 19.15 10.89 -42.67
N ASN A 227 19.60 10.06 -41.73
CA ASN A 227 20.01 10.49 -40.39
C ASN A 227 21.54 10.67 -40.24
N GLY A 228 22.36 9.97 -41.04
CA GLY A 228 23.82 10.08 -41.05
C GLY A 228 24.36 11.37 -41.67
N LEU A 229 23.48 12.20 -42.25
CA LEU A 229 23.78 13.58 -42.66
C LEU A 229 23.66 14.59 -41.49
N GLN A 230 23.26 14.15 -40.29
CA GLN A 230 23.04 15.03 -39.12
C GLN A 230 24.10 14.92 -38.01
N THR A 231 25.21 14.21 -38.25
CA THR A 231 26.38 14.13 -37.34
C THR A 231 27.66 14.45 -38.09
#